data_AF-A0AAX1XFW9-F1
#
_entry.id   AF-A0AAX1XFW9-F1
#
_cell.length_a   1.000
_cell.length_b   1.000
_cell.length_c   1.000
_cell.angle_alpha   90.00
_cell.angle_beta   90.00
_cell.angle_gamma   90.00
#
_symmetry.space_group_name_H-M   'P 1'
#
loop_
_entity.id
_entity.type
_entity.pdbx_description
1 polymer ?
#
loop_
_entity_poly.entity_id
_entity_poly.type
_entity_poly.pdbx_seq_one_letter_code
_entity_poly.pdbx_strand_id
1 'polypeptide(L)'
;MSIEESLFKTEEEKEMAAGIVKSFIKSVIGYGGVDIKGLSDEEASVKIKEYLEEFLNSEQEINMIIDHKDTLLEEARRLVSENKTDLALVTYATWWEHWINGVLESKLYRKEITGKEFKQVITSLNNRAKTSWFLKLIELPPFDKTHLEVMTKLAEKRNSFVHYKYPYIPI
;
A
#
# COMPACT_ATOMS: atom_id res chain seq x y z
N MET A 1 1.36 -36.29 -26.22
CA MET A 1 2.50 -36.04 -25.32
C MET A 1 2.13 -34.86 -24.46
N SER A 2 1.70 -35.11 -23.22
CA SER A 2 1.25 -34.07 -22.29
C SER A 2 2.45 -33.30 -21.75
N ILE A 3 2.60 -32.05 -22.15
CA ILE A 3 3.55 -31.10 -21.55
C ILE A 3 2.89 -30.56 -20.27
N GLU A 4 2.63 -31.44 -19.33
CA GLU A 4 2.35 -31.09 -17.93
C GLU A 4 3.42 -31.77 -17.07
N GLU A 5 4.69 -31.58 -17.47
CA GLU A 5 5.71 -31.51 -16.42
C GLU A 5 5.31 -30.34 -15.54
N SER A 6 5.16 -30.60 -14.24
CA SER A 6 4.86 -29.54 -13.27
C SER A 6 5.79 -28.35 -13.52
N LEU A 7 5.19 -27.21 -13.91
CA LEU A 7 5.91 -25.95 -14.15
C LEU A 7 6.75 -25.51 -12.94
N PHE A 8 6.41 -26.01 -11.75
CA PHE A 8 7.11 -25.78 -10.49
C PHE A 8 7.71 -27.10 -9.99
N LYS A 9 9.01 -27.26 -10.18
CA LYS A 9 9.78 -28.47 -9.88
C LYS A 9 10.29 -28.48 -8.44
N THR A 10 10.44 -27.31 -7.80
CA THR A 10 10.90 -27.18 -6.42
C THR A 10 9.81 -26.65 -5.48
N GLU A 11 9.96 -26.86 -4.17
CA GLU A 11 9.07 -26.24 -3.18
C GLU A 11 9.21 -24.71 -3.16
N GLU A 12 10.42 -24.18 -3.37
CA GLU A 12 10.67 -22.74 -3.49
C GLU A 12 9.89 -22.11 -4.64
N GLU A 13 9.85 -22.78 -5.80
CA GLU A 13 9.06 -22.35 -6.96
C GLU A 13 7.56 -22.36 -6.68
N LYS A 14 7.06 -23.35 -5.94
CA LYS A 14 5.65 -23.41 -5.52
C LYS A 14 5.30 -22.31 -4.52
N GLU A 15 6.18 -22.04 -3.56
CA GLU A 15 6.02 -20.96 -2.59
C GLU A 15 5.99 -19.60 -3.30
N MET A 16 6.88 -19.39 -4.27
CA MET A 16 6.90 -18.18 -5.10
C MET A 16 5.59 -18.02 -5.88
N ALA A 17 5.10 -19.09 -6.53
CA ALA A 17 3.83 -19.07 -7.25
C ALA A 17 2.64 -18.73 -6.33
N ALA A 18 2.58 -19.36 -5.15
CA ALA A 18 1.57 -19.07 -4.14
C ALA A 18 1.63 -17.59 -3.67
N GLY A 19 2.84 -17.05 -3.51
CA GLY A 19 3.07 -15.64 -3.17
C GLY A 19 2.54 -14.68 -4.24
N ILE A 20 2.74 -14.99 -5.52
CA ILE A 20 2.23 -14.21 -6.65
C ILE A 20 0.71 -14.26 -6.68
N VAL A 21 0.11 -15.44 -6.60
CA VAL A 21 -1.36 -15.62 -6.60
C VAL A 21 -1.99 -14.87 -5.43
N LYS A 22 -1.41 -14.97 -4.22
CA LYS A 22 -1.87 -14.24 -3.03
C LYS A 22 -1.82 -12.72 -3.24
N SER A 23 -0.75 -12.21 -3.83
CA SER A 23 -0.61 -10.78 -4.12
C SER A 23 -1.63 -10.31 -5.15
N PHE A 24 -1.86 -11.11 -6.19
CA PHE A 24 -2.87 -10.84 -7.20
C PHE A 24 -4.27 -10.78 -6.59
N ILE A 25 -4.68 -11.78 -5.81
CA ILE A 25 -5.99 -11.83 -5.14
C ILE A 25 -6.20 -10.60 -4.24
N LYS A 26 -5.20 -10.23 -3.43
CA LYS A 26 -5.26 -9.02 -2.59
C LYS A 26 -5.49 -7.77 -3.42
N SER A 27 -4.80 -7.66 -4.56
CA SER A 27 -4.93 -6.52 -5.47
C SER A 27 -6.35 -6.46 -6.05
N VAL A 28 -6.84 -7.56 -6.63
CA VAL A 28 -8.19 -7.65 -7.21
C VAL A 28 -9.26 -7.24 -6.20
N ILE A 29 -9.19 -7.76 -4.97
CA ILE A 29 -10.11 -7.38 -3.90
C ILE A 29 -9.95 -5.90 -3.56
N GLY A 30 -8.71 -5.42 -3.39
CA GLY A 30 -8.38 -4.04 -3.02
C GLY A 30 -8.91 -3.00 -4.02
N TYR A 31 -8.69 -3.23 -5.31
CA TYR A 31 -9.15 -2.36 -6.39
C TYR A 31 -10.63 -2.57 -6.76
N GLY A 32 -11.30 -3.57 -6.17
CA GLY A 32 -12.73 -3.80 -6.34
C GLY A 32 -13.11 -4.65 -7.55
N GLY A 33 -12.16 -5.36 -8.16
CA GLY A 33 -12.44 -6.34 -9.21
C GLY A 33 -13.27 -7.52 -8.69
N VAL A 34 -13.13 -7.87 -7.40
CA VAL A 34 -14.00 -8.82 -6.72
C VAL A 34 -14.49 -8.22 -5.40
N ASP A 35 -15.82 -8.10 -5.25
CA ASP A 35 -16.45 -7.74 -3.99
C ASP A 35 -16.70 -8.99 -3.13
N ILE A 36 -16.03 -9.07 -1.98
CA ILE A 36 -16.14 -10.15 -1.01
C ILE A 36 -16.94 -9.75 0.24
N LYS A 37 -17.47 -8.52 0.29
CA LYS A 37 -18.11 -8.02 1.51
C LYS A 37 -19.39 -8.78 1.82
N GLY A 38 -19.48 -9.31 3.04
CA GLY A 38 -20.66 -10.03 3.53
C GLY A 38 -20.76 -11.49 3.06
N LEU A 39 -19.75 -11.99 2.36
CA LEU A 39 -19.64 -13.39 1.97
C LEU A 39 -18.95 -14.22 3.06
N SER A 40 -19.28 -15.50 3.13
CA SER A 40 -18.48 -16.51 3.83
C SER A 40 -17.15 -16.76 3.11
N ASP A 41 -16.22 -17.44 3.79
CA ASP A 41 -14.92 -17.79 3.21
C ASP A 41 -15.07 -18.70 1.98
N GLU A 42 -16.03 -19.64 2.01
CA GLU A 42 -16.35 -20.52 0.89
C GLU A 42 -16.91 -19.74 -0.31
N GLU A 43 -17.88 -18.84 -0.09
CA GLU A 43 -18.47 -18.02 -1.14
C GLU A 43 -17.45 -17.06 -1.77
N ALA A 44 -16.62 -16.42 -0.93
CA ALA A 44 -15.54 -15.57 -1.39
C ALA A 44 -14.53 -16.35 -2.23
N SER A 45 -14.18 -17.57 -1.82
CA SER A 45 -13.26 -18.44 -2.55
C SER A 45 -13.78 -18.83 -3.93
N VAL A 46 -15.07 -19.17 -4.04
CA VAL A 46 -15.71 -19.46 -5.33
C VAL A 46 -15.62 -18.25 -6.26
N LYS A 47 -16.02 -17.07 -5.76
CA LYS A 47 -16.03 -15.83 -6.56
C LYS A 47 -14.64 -15.40 -7.02
N ILE A 48 -13.63 -15.56 -6.16
CA ILE A 48 -12.23 -15.29 -6.51
C ILE A 48 -11.77 -16.25 -7.61
N LYS A 49 -12.12 -17.54 -7.51
CA LYS A 49 -11.75 -18.54 -8.51
C LYS A 49 -12.38 -18.24 -9.87
N GLU A 50 -13.67 -17.92 -9.91
CA GLU A 50 -14.36 -17.53 -11.14
C GLU A 50 -13.68 -16.33 -11.81
N TYR A 51 -13.36 -15.29 -11.03
CA TYR A 51 -12.64 -14.12 -11.54
C TYR A 51 -11.24 -14.49 -12.08
N LEU A 52 -10.50 -15.37 -11.40
CA LEU A 52 -9.18 -15.82 -11.85
C LEU A 52 -9.28 -16.58 -13.18
N GLU A 53 -10.27 -17.46 -13.33
CA GLU A 53 -10.50 -18.20 -14.56
C GLU A 53 -10.87 -17.26 -15.71
N GLU A 54 -11.75 -16.28 -15.49
CA GLU A 54 -12.09 -15.26 -16.47
C GLU A 54 -10.85 -14.42 -16.86
N PHE A 55 -10.06 -14.00 -15.87
CA PHE A 55 -8.85 -13.22 -16.10
C PHE A 55 -7.82 -13.99 -16.92
N LEU A 56 -7.57 -15.27 -16.59
CA LEU A 56 -6.63 -16.13 -17.31
C LEU A 56 -7.05 -16.40 -18.76
N ASN A 57 -8.36 -16.40 -19.03
CA ASN A 57 -8.91 -16.54 -20.38
C ASN A 57 -9.03 -15.20 -21.12
N SER A 58 -8.73 -14.09 -20.46
CA SER A 58 -8.73 -12.75 -21.04
C SER A 58 -7.36 -12.40 -21.65
N GLU A 59 -7.33 -11.49 -22.61
CA GLU A 59 -6.09 -10.91 -23.13
C GLU A 59 -5.59 -9.73 -22.27
N GLN A 60 -6.03 -9.63 -21.01
CA GLN A 60 -5.63 -8.53 -20.14
C GLN A 60 -4.17 -8.66 -19.70
N GLU A 61 -3.42 -7.56 -19.80
CA GLU A 61 -2.03 -7.52 -19.37
C GLU A 61 -1.90 -7.42 -17.84
N ILE A 62 -0.96 -8.17 -17.27
CA ILE A 62 -0.58 -8.05 -15.87
C ILE A 62 0.41 -6.90 -15.72
N ASN A 63 -0.01 -5.83 -15.05
CA ASN A 63 0.86 -4.75 -14.64
C ASN A 63 1.52 -5.05 -13.30
N MET A 64 2.82 -5.35 -13.30
CA MET A 64 3.59 -5.55 -12.07
C MET A 64 4.06 -4.21 -11.48
N ILE A 65 3.75 -3.98 -10.21
CA ILE A 65 4.22 -2.83 -9.44
C ILE A 65 5.18 -3.33 -8.37
N ILE A 66 6.36 -2.70 -8.27
CA ILE A 66 7.34 -3.02 -7.23
C ILE A 66 6.95 -2.29 -5.94
N ASP A 67 6.68 -3.07 -4.89
CA ASP A 67 6.36 -2.57 -3.57
C ASP A 67 7.62 -2.48 -2.69
N HIS A 68 8.06 -1.26 -2.39
CA HIS A 68 9.23 -1.02 -1.53
C HIS A 68 8.89 -0.91 -0.04
N LYS A 69 7.64 -1.12 0.37
CA LYS A 69 7.23 -0.95 1.78
C LYS A 69 8.02 -1.85 2.73
N ASP A 70 8.20 -3.13 2.41
CA ASP A 70 8.91 -4.04 3.32
C ASP A 70 10.39 -3.65 3.45
N THR A 71 11.05 -3.33 2.33
CA THR A 71 12.43 -2.84 2.32
C THR A 71 12.59 -1.55 3.15
N LEU A 72 11.66 -0.59 3.01
CA LEU A 72 11.70 0.65 3.80
C LEU A 72 11.51 0.39 5.30
N LEU A 73 10.64 -0.56 5.66
CA LEU A 73 10.39 -0.89 7.06
C LEU A 73 11.59 -1.60 7.69
N GLU A 74 12.20 -2.53 6.98
CA GLU A 74 13.43 -3.21 7.37
C GLU A 74 14.58 -2.21 7.54
N GLU A 75 14.75 -1.30 6.58
CA GLU A 75 15.76 -0.26 6.64
C GLU A 75 15.55 0.69 7.83
N ALA A 76 14.31 1.10 8.10
CA ALA A 76 13.99 1.92 9.26
C ALA A 76 14.38 1.22 10.57
N ARG A 77 14.08 -0.08 10.69
CA ARG A 77 14.45 -0.90 11.86
C ARG A 77 15.98 -1.05 11.98
N ARG A 78 16.68 -1.26 10.87
CA ARG A 78 18.14 -1.31 10.84
C ARG A 78 18.75 0.00 11.34
N LEU A 79 18.27 1.15 10.86
CA LEU A 79 18.74 2.47 11.31
C LEU A 79 18.52 2.70 12.81
N VAL A 80 17.42 2.19 13.38
CA VAL A 80 17.22 2.18 14.85
C VAL A 80 18.31 1.36 15.54
N SER A 81 18.61 0.15 15.05
CA SER A 81 19.65 -0.70 15.65
C SER A 81 21.06 -0.11 15.57
N GLU A 82 21.30 0.78 14.58
CA GLU A 82 22.55 1.51 14.41
C GLU A 82 22.60 2.85 15.16
N ASN A 83 21.60 3.14 16.00
CA ASN A 83 21.44 4.43 16.70
C ASN A 83 21.36 5.66 15.77
N LYS A 84 20.97 5.46 14.50
CA LYS A 84 20.77 6.53 13.51
C LYS A 84 19.31 7.01 13.54
N THR A 85 18.87 7.50 14.70
CA THR A 85 17.45 7.77 14.98
C THR A 85 16.81 8.76 14.01
N ASP A 86 17.49 9.83 13.63
CA ASP A 86 16.92 10.83 12.71
C ASP A 86 16.66 10.25 11.31
N LEU A 87 17.59 9.44 10.80
CA LEU A 87 17.40 8.74 9.54
C LEU A 87 16.29 7.70 9.66
N ALA A 88 16.22 6.97 10.78
CA ALA A 88 15.12 6.04 11.03
C ALA A 88 13.76 6.76 11.02
N LEU A 89 13.65 7.95 11.62
CA LEU A 89 12.42 8.75 11.59
C LEU A 89 12.01 9.15 10.17
N VAL A 90 12.97 9.57 9.35
CA VAL A 90 12.71 9.88 7.93
C VAL A 90 12.22 8.64 7.20
N THR A 91 12.88 7.49 7.37
CA THR A 91 12.51 6.25 6.68
C THR A 91 11.15 5.72 7.13
N TYR A 92 10.83 5.75 8.44
CA TYR A 92 9.50 5.42 8.93
C TYR A 92 8.42 6.35 8.40
N ALA A 93 8.70 7.65 8.31
CA ALA A 93 7.76 8.63 7.76
C ALA A 93 7.49 8.35 6.26
N THR A 94 8.52 8.02 5.49
CA THR A 94 8.39 7.64 4.07
C THR A 94 7.59 6.35 3.90
N TRP A 95 7.88 5.33 4.70
CA TRP A 95 7.14 4.06 4.69
C TRP A 95 5.64 4.30 4.92
N TRP A 96 5.31 5.07 5.96
CA TRP A 96 3.93 5.40 6.28
C TRP A 96 3.25 6.21 5.17
N GLU A 97 3.96 7.16 4.56
CA GLU A 97 3.45 7.96 3.45
C GLU A 97 3.13 7.09 2.22
N HIS A 98 3.96 6.09 1.91
CA HIS A 98 3.66 5.12 0.87
C HIS A 98 2.49 4.21 1.23
N TRP A 99 2.41 3.79 2.48
CA TRP A 99 1.29 2.97 2.95
C TRP A 99 -0.05 3.71 2.82
N ILE A 100 -0.15 4.96 3.28
CA ILE A 100 -1.40 5.74 3.14
C ILE A 100 -1.71 6.00 1.67
N ASN A 101 -0.71 6.33 0.84
CA ASN A 101 -0.94 6.55 -0.59
C ASN A 101 -1.51 5.30 -1.27
N GLY A 102 -1.06 4.08 -0.91
CA GLY A 102 -1.64 2.83 -1.43
C GLY A 102 -3.10 2.61 -1.03
N VAL A 103 -3.45 2.93 0.23
CA VAL A 103 -4.86 2.87 0.69
C VAL A 103 -5.73 3.86 -0.08
N LEU A 104 -5.24 5.07 -0.31
CA LEU A 104 -5.96 6.09 -1.08
C LEU A 104 -6.09 5.67 -2.54
N GLU A 105 -5.05 5.10 -3.14
CA GLU A 105 -5.05 4.63 -4.53
C GLU A 105 -6.16 3.60 -4.74
N SER A 106 -6.20 2.54 -3.92
CA SER A 106 -7.18 1.47 -4.09
C SER A 106 -8.62 1.97 -3.93
N LYS A 107 -8.85 2.94 -3.04
CA LYS A 107 -10.20 3.53 -2.85
C LYS A 107 -10.58 4.48 -3.98
N LEU A 108 -9.66 5.31 -4.44
CA LEU A 108 -9.89 6.29 -5.51
C LEU A 108 -10.03 5.63 -6.87
N TYR A 109 -9.31 4.52 -7.10
CA TYR A 109 -9.46 3.70 -8.29
C TYR A 109 -10.92 3.22 -8.47
N ARG A 110 -11.59 2.80 -7.39
CA ARG A 110 -13.01 2.42 -7.41
C ARG A 110 -13.96 3.58 -7.72
N LYS A 111 -13.47 4.82 -7.67
CA LYS A 111 -14.19 6.04 -8.07
C LYS A 111 -13.66 6.59 -9.40
N GLU A 112 -12.97 5.75 -10.18
CA GLU A 112 -12.40 6.05 -11.51
C GLU A 112 -11.31 7.14 -11.51
N ILE A 113 -10.81 7.55 -10.33
CA ILE A 113 -9.73 8.53 -10.19
C ILE A 113 -8.40 7.80 -10.28
N THR A 114 -7.72 7.90 -11.43
CA THR A 114 -6.51 7.12 -11.74
C THR A 114 -5.40 7.95 -12.39
N GLY A 115 -4.20 7.37 -12.52
CA GLY A 115 -3.10 7.96 -13.28
C GLY A 115 -2.73 9.39 -12.86
N LYS A 116 -2.91 10.35 -13.78
CA LYS A 116 -2.56 11.76 -13.54
C LYS A 116 -3.42 12.41 -12.45
N GLU A 117 -4.69 12.07 -12.36
CA GLU A 117 -5.62 12.64 -11.37
C GLU A 117 -5.25 12.14 -9.98
N PHE A 118 -5.02 10.84 -9.84
CA PHE A 118 -4.53 10.26 -8.59
C PHE A 118 -3.20 10.90 -8.17
N LYS A 119 -2.26 11.06 -9.11
CA LYS A 119 -0.98 11.74 -8.84
C LYS A 119 -1.20 13.16 -8.30
N GLN A 120 -2.09 13.94 -8.91
CA GLN A 120 -2.41 15.29 -8.43
C GLN A 120 -2.97 15.28 -7.00
N VAL A 121 -3.86 14.34 -6.68
CA VAL A 121 -4.42 14.19 -5.32
C VAL A 121 -3.30 13.95 -4.32
N ILE A 122 -2.44 12.95 -4.55
CA ILE A 122 -1.42 12.58 -3.57
C ILE A 122 -0.28 13.61 -3.45
N THR A 123 0.01 14.38 -4.49
CA THR A 123 1.04 15.43 -4.44
C THR A 123 0.53 16.74 -3.85
N SER A 124 -0.78 17.03 -3.97
CA SER A 124 -1.35 18.31 -3.52
C SER A 124 -1.82 18.25 -2.06
N LEU A 125 -2.19 17.07 -1.57
CA LEU A 125 -2.62 16.90 -0.19
C LEU A 125 -1.43 16.70 0.74
N ASN A 126 -1.42 17.44 1.85
CA ASN A 126 -0.50 17.15 2.95
C ASN A 126 -0.96 15.91 3.74
N ASN A 127 -0.05 15.34 4.54
CA ASN A 127 -0.33 14.12 5.30
C ASN A 127 -1.48 14.28 6.31
N ARG A 128 -1.68 15.49 6.85
CA ARG A 128 -2.83 15.78 7.74
C ARG A 128 -4.15 15.65 6.99
N ALA A 129 -4.26 16.18 5.78
CA ALA A 129 -5.46 16.06 4.96
C ALA A 129 -5.73 14.60 4.60
N LYS A 130 -4.70 13.88 4.13
CA LYS A 130 -4.76 12.45 3.76
C LYS A 130 -5.24 11.53 4.90
N THR A 131 -5.06 11.94 6.15
CA THR A 131 -5.42 11.14 7.34
C THR A 131 -6.60 11.68 8.15
N SER A 132 -7.28 12.72 7.67
CA SER A 132 -8.42 13.34 8.39
C SER A 132 -9.63 13.56 7.48
N TRP A 133 -9.90 14.80 7.07
CA TRP A 133 -11.12 15.17 6.34
C TRP A 133 -11.21 14.49 4.96
N PHE A 134 -10.07 14.21 4.31
CA PHE A 134 -10.09 13.59 2.99
C PHE A 134 -10.64 12.18 3.05
N LEU A 135 -10.35 11.43 4.11
CA LEU A 135 -10.92 10.09 4.34
C LEU A 135 -12.44 10.13 4.36
N LYS A 136 -13.02 11.13 5.06
CA LYS A 136 -14.47 11.34 5.10
C LYS A 136 -15.03 11.65 3.71
N LEU A 137 -14.34 12.48 2.92
CA LEU A 137 -14.76 12.83 1.57
C LEU A 137 -14.81 11.59 0.65
N ILE A 138 -13.86 10.67 0.80
CA ILE A 138 -13.79 9.45 -0.01
C ILE A 138 -14.46 8.24 0.65
N GLU A 139 -15.20 8.42 1.74
CA GLU A 139 -15.93 7.37 2.45
C GLU A 139 -15.03 6.23 2.97
N LEU A 140 -13.86 6.60 3.51
CA LEU A 140 -13.03 5.72 4.33
C LEU A 140 -13.28 5.99 5.82
N PRO A 141 -13.18 4.96 6.67
CA PRO A 141 -13.26 5.15 8.12
C PRO A 141 -12.08 6.03 8.59
N PRO A 142 -12.28 6.80 9.67
CA PRO A 142 -11.18 7.53 10.27
C PRO A 142 -10.15 6.56 10.86
N PHE A 143 -8.90 7.02 10.96
CA PHE A 143 -7.88 6.31 11.72
C PHE A 143 -8.22 6.26 13.22
N ASP A 144 -7.77 5.18 13.88
CA ASP A 144 -7.74 5.15 15.33
C ASP A 144 -6.92 6.34 15.86
N LYS A 145 -7.41 6.95 16.94
CA LYS A 145 -6.82 8.17 17.51
C LYS A 145 -5.37 7.95 17.94
N THR A 146 -5.06 6.80 18.54
CA THR A 146 -3.71 6.46 19.01
C THR A 146 -2.74 6.35 17.84
N HIS A 147 -3.15 5.67 16.77
CA HIS A 147 -2.34 5.56 15.56
C HIS A 147 -2.11 6.93 14.91
N LEU A 148 -3.17 7.74 14.81
CA LEU A 148 -3.06 9.09 14.24
C LEU A 148 -2.13 10.00 15.05
N GLU A 149 -2.17 9.92 16.38
CA GLU A 149 -1.26 10.67 17.25
C GLU A 149 0.21 10.26 17.02
N VAL A 150 0.50 8.97 16.91
CA VAL A 150 1.86 8.47 16.62
C VAL A 150 2.33 8.94 15.24
N MET A 151 1.48 8.83 14.22
CA MET A 151 1.77 9.28 12.85
C MET A 151 2.02 10.79 12.79
N THR A 152 1.24 11.58 13.54
CA THR A 152 1.39 13.03 13.60
C THR A 152 2.73 13.40 14.23
N LYS A 153 3.08 12.79 15.37
CA LYS A 153 4.38 13.01 16.02
C LYS A 153 5.55 12.61 15.11
N LEU A 154 5.43 11.50 14.38
CA LEU A 154 6.44 11.06 13.41
C LEU A 154 6.63 12.11 12.30
N ALA A 155 5.55 12.61 11.72
CA ALA A 155 5.58 13.63 10.68
C ALA A 155 6.19 14.95 11.18
N GLU A 156 5.84 15.39 12.39
CA GLU A 156 6.41 16.58 13.03
C GLU A 156 7.92 16.42 13.27
N LYS A 157 8.35 15.27 13.81
CA LYS A 157 9.77 14.99 14.03
C LYS A 157 10.55 14.95 12.72
N ARG A 158 10.03 14.27 11.69
CA ARG A 158 10.62 14.27 10.35
C ARG A 158 10.73 15.70 9.79
N ASN A 159 9.66 16.48 9.89
CA ASN A 159 9.66 17.86 9.38
C ASN A 159 10.67 18.73 10.13
N SER A 160 10.78 18.57 11.45
CA SER A 160 11.80 19.26 12.23
C SER A 160 13.20 18.89 11.75
N PHE A 161 13.51 17.60 11.55
CA PHE A 161 14.82 17.18 11.06
C PHE A 161 15.13 17.68 9.63
N VAL A 162 14.16 17.58 8.71
CA VAL A 162 14.36 17.93 7.30
C VAL A 162 14.38 19.45 7.05
N HIS A 163 13.56 20.21 7.77
CA HIS A 163 13.36 21.65 7.50
C HIS A 163 14.08 22.58 8.50
N TYR A 164 14.71 22.06 9.55
CA TYR A 164 15.50 22.88 10.48
C TYR A 164 16.84 23.28 9.86
N LYS A 165 16.81 24.24 8.94
CA LYS A 165 18.02 24.89 8.38
C LYS A 165 18.13 26.38 8.69
N TYR A 166 17.12 27.00 9.28
CA TYR A 166 17.18 28.42 9.66
C TYR A 166 16.46 28.67 11.00
N PRO A 167 17.17 29.00 12.10
CA PRO A 167 16.52 29.61 13.24
C PRO A 167 15.90 30.94 12.76
N TYR A 168 14.60 31.10 12.93
CA TYR A 168 13.96 32.40 12.81
C TYR A 168 14.49 33.27 13.95
N ILE A 169 15.44 34.14 13.64
CA ILE A 169 15.84 35.24 14.53
C ILE A 169 14.90 36.40 14.18
N PRO A 170 13.89 36.71 15.01
CA PRO A 170 13.14 37.95 14.84
C PRO A 170 14.13 39.11 14.96
N ILE A 171 14.19 39.95 13.92
CA ILE A 171 14.85 41.27 13.94
C ILE A 171 13.82 42.28 14.43
#